data_AF-K6A152-F1
#
_entry.id   AF-K6A152-F1
#
_cell.length_a   1.000
_cell.length_b   1.000
_cell.length_c   1.000
_cell.angle_alpha   90.00
_cell.angle_beta   90.00
_cell.angle_gamma   90.00
#
_symmetry.space_group_name_H-M   'P 1'
#
loop_
_entity.id
_entity.type
_entity.pdbx_description
1 polymer ?
#
loop_
_entity_poly.entity_id
_entity_poly.type
_entity_poly.pdbx_seq_one_letter_code
_entity_poly.pdbx_strand_id
1 'polypeptide(L)'
;MPKETWSPADIKFLNEKWELLTPKQIADHLGKTENAVNLYIHRKRLTHQDTAKKNLLKEMLSMRFIRPELFHPDRRFLNDVGMTQVRFWRVYRGETPLSTKEYIKIASVLEISLEKAFEARQLKLFDDNKEE
;
A
#
# COMPACT_ATOMS: atom_id res chain seq x y z
N MET A 1 6.86 -30.41 -17.39
CA MET A 1 7.29 -29.13 -17.99
C MET A 1 8.54 -28.67 -17.27
N PRO A 2 9.61 -28.26 -17.96
CA PRO A 2 10.80 -27.71 -17.31
C PRO A 2 10.38 -26.51 -16.46
N LYS A 3 10.86 -26.42 -15.21
CA LYS A 3 10.69 -25.19 -14.41
C LYS A 3 11.40 -24.08 -15.17
N GLU A 4 10.65 -23.12 -15.73
CA GLU A 4 11.24 -21.93 -16.33
C GLU A 4 12.10 -21.23 -15.27
N THR A 5 13.40 -21.34 -15.44
CA THR A 5 14.38 -20.75 -14.55
C THR A 5 14.42 -19.25 -14.84
N TRP A 6 14.34 -18.44 -13.79
CA TRP A 6 14.51 -16.99 -13.90
C TRP A 6 15.97 -16.70 -14.23
N SER A 7 16.22 -16.15 -15.41
CA SER A 7 17.58 -15.77 -15.82
C SER A 7 18.03 -14.52 -15.04
N PRO A 8 19.34 -14.27 -14.86
CA PRO A 8 19.82 -13.03 -14.27
C PRO A 8 19.33 -11.78 -15.03
N ALA A 9 19.17 -11.88 -16.35
CA ALA A 9 18.62 -10.81 -17.18
C ALA A 9 17.13 -10.57 -16.88
N ASP A 10 16.33 -11.64 -16.71
CA ASP A 10 14.92 -11.56 -16.36
C ASP A 10 14.74 -10.86 -15.02
N ILE A 11 15.60 -11.19 -14.04
CA ILE A 11 15.56 -10.62 -12.70
C ILE A 11 15.95 -9.14 -12.75
N LYS A 12 16.99 -8.79 -13.51
CA LYS A 12 17.41 -7.41 -13.70
C LYS A 12 16.29 -6.56 -14.32
N PHE A 13 15.70 -7.04 -15.43
CA PHE A 13 14.59 -6.37 -16.08
C PHE A 13 13.37 -6.23 -15.16
N LEU A 14 13.00 -7.31 -14.46
CA LEU A 14 11.89 -7.29 -13.52
C LEU A 14 12.14 -6.23 -12.44
N ASN A 15 13.31 -6.20 -11.80
CA ASN A 15 13.60 -5.22 -10.76
C ASN A 15 13.60 -3.77 -11.31
N GLU A 16 14.15 -3.53 -12.50
CA GLU A 16 14.18 -2.19 -13.13
C GLU A 16 12.80 -1.69 -13.56
N LYS A 17 11.90 -2.59 -13.97
CA LYS A 17 10.59 -2.24 -14.53
C LYS A 17 9.41 -2.53 -13.61
N TRP A 18 9.66 -3.13 -12.45
CA TRP A 18 8.63 -3.50 -11.48
C TRP A 18 7.77 -2.31 -11.06
N GLU A 19 8.34 -1.12 -10.98
CA GLU A 19 7.63 0.09 -10.57
C GLU A 19 6.89 0.78 -11.73
N LEU A 20 7.19 0.42 -12.97
CA LEU A 20 6.71 1.12 -14.18
C LEU A 20 5.66 0.33 -14.95
N LEU A 21 5.71 -1.00 -14.86
CA LEU A 21 4.91 -1.91 -15.67
C LEU A 21 4.07 -2.84 -14.80
N THR A 22 2.89 -3.17 -15.29
CA THR A 22 2.03 -4.18 -14.68
C THR A 22 2.68 -5.58 -14.77
N PRO A 23 2.34 -6.51 -13.86
CA PRO A 23 2.82 -7.90 -13.94
C PRO A 23 2.57 -8.55 -15.31
N LYS A 24 1.46 -8.21 -15.97
CA LYS A 24 1.12 -8.68 -17.32
C LYS A 24 2.10 -8.15 -18.39
N GLN A 25 2.40 -6.85 -18.39
CA GLN A 25 3.34 -6.26 -19.34
C GLN A 25 4.77 -6.80 -19.14
N ILE A 26 5.16 -7.04 -17.89
CA ILE A 26 6.45 -7.68 -17.56
C ILE A 26 6.47 -9.12 -18.08
N ALA A 27 5.36 -9.85 -17.92
CA ALA A 27 5.21 -11.21 -18.42
C ALA A 27 5.32 -11.28 -19.95
N ASP A 28 4.64 -10.39 -20.66
CA ASP A 28 4.69 -10.28 -22.12
C ASP A 28 6.12 -10.00 -22.63
N HIS A 29 6.88 -9.14 -21.93
CA HIS A 29 8.26 -8.83 -22.30
C HIS A 29 9.23 -10.00 -22.03
N LEU A 30 9.03 -10.73 -20.93
CA LEU A 30 9.87 -11.84 -20.52
C LEU A 30 9.49 -13.18 -21.17
N GLY A 31 8.40 -13.21 -21.96
CA GLY A 31 7.84 -14.44 -22.51
C GLY A 31 7.35 -15.42 -21.43
N LYS A 32 6.89 -14.90 -20.29
CA LYS A 32 6.43 -15.68 -19.13
C LYS A 32 4.92 -15.51 -18.94
N THR A 33 4.33 -16.32 -18.07
CA THR A 33 2.94 -16.11 -17.63
C THR A 33 2.86 -15.05 -16.53
N GLU A 34 1.78 -14.28 -16.51
CA GLU A 34 1.51 -13.28 -15.45
C GLU A 34 1.57 -13.91 -14.04
N ASN A 35 1.04 -15.13 -13.90
CA ASN A 35 1.08 -15.85 -12.63
C ASN A 35 2.51 -16.23 -12.20
N ALA A 36 3.40 -16.55 -13.14
CA ALA A 36 4.80 -16.82 -12.82
C ALA A 36 5.51 -15.56 -12.28
N VAL A 37 5.21 -14.40 -12.86
CA VAL A 37 5.68 -13.09 -12.38
C VAL A 37 5.15 -12.85 -10.97
N ASN A 38 3.82 -12.91 -10.76
CA ASN A 38 3.20 -12.72 -9.44
C ASN A 38 3.78 -13.65 -8.35
N LEU A 39 3.98 -14.94 -8.65
CA LEU A 39 4.60 -15.89 -7.73
C LEU A 39 6.05 -15.53 -7.41
N TYR A 40 6.82 -15.04 -8.38
CA TYR A 40 8.19 -14.62 -8.16
C TYR A 40 8.25 -13.41 -7.22
N ILE A 41 7.46 -12.38 -7.51
CA ILE A 41 7.32 -11.17 -6.70
C ILE A 41 6.90 -11.52 -5.27
N HIS A 42 5.90 -12.38 -5.10
CA HIS A 42 5.45 -12.83 -3.77
C HIS A 42 6.57 -13.54 -3.00
N ARG A 43 7.33 -14.44 -3.64
CA ARG A 43 8.47 -15.14 -3.02
C ARG A 43 9.61 -14.19 -2.65
N LYS A 44 9.84 -13.16 -3.46
CA LYS A 44 10.89 -12.15 -3.26
C LYS A 44 10.46 -10.96 -2.43
N ARG A 45 9.17 -10.89 -2.03
CA ARG A 45 8.58 -9.78 -1.29
C ARG A 45 8.82 -8.43 -1.98
N LEU A 46 8.85 -8.42 -3.31
CA LEU A 46 8.90 -7.19 -4.08
C LEU A 46 7.54 -6.51 -3.89
N THR A 47 7.55 -5.38 -3.22
CA THR A 47 6.37 -4.52 -3.11
C THR A 47 6.55 -3.43 -4.15
N HIS A 48 5.49 -3.04 -4.87
CA HIS A 48 5.56 -1.77 -5.60
C HIS A 48 5.89 -0.70 -4.54
N GLN A 49 6.98 0.03 -4.69
CA GLN A 49 7.07 1.30 -3.99
C GLN A 49 5.95 2.15 -4.57
N ASP A 50 4.94 2.43 -3.74
CA ASP A 50 3.76 3.19 -4.14
C ASP A 50 4.22 4.45 -4.87
N THR A 51 3.85 4.59 -6.14
CA THR A 51 3.82 5.87 -6.83
C THR A 51 2.93 6.82 -6.02
N ALA A 52 3.55 7.61 -5.16
CA ALA A 52 3.13 8.89 -4.61
C ALA A 52 1.66 9.07 -4.14
N LYS A 53 0.95 8.00 -3.77
CA LYS A 53 -0.32 8.11 -3.03
C LYS A 53 -0.06 7.76 -1.57
N LYS A 54 0.26 8.78 -0.77
CA LYS A 54 0.47 8.67 0.68
C LYS A 54 -0.63 7.82 1.30
N ASN A 55 -0.25 6.76 2.02
CA ASN A 55 -1.18 5.82 2.64
C ASN A 55 -1.87 6.47 3.84
N LEU A 56 -3.08 6.98 3.60
CA LEU A 56 -3.88 7.71 4.59
C LEU A 56 -4.13 6.89 5.87
N LEU A 57 -4.32 5.57 5.76
CA LEU A 57 -4.55 4.73 6.92
C LEU A 57 -3.32 4.68 7.83
N LYS A 58 -2.13 4.45 7.25
CA LYS A 58 -0.88 4.46 8.02
C LYS A 58 -0.65 5.81 8.68
N GLU A 59 -0.94 6.90 7.99
CA GLU A 59 -0.79 8.24 8.55
C GLU A 59 -1.67 8.46 9.78
N MET A 60 -2.95 8.10 9.70
CA MET A 60 -3.88 8.20 10.83
C MET A 60 -3.43 7.34 12.02
N LEU A 61 -2.96 6.12 11.74
CA LEU A 61 -2.42 5.26 12.79
C LEU A 61 -1.19 5.89 13.44
N SER A 62 -0.28 6.48 12.68
CA SER A 62 0.90 7.19 13.21
C SER A 62 0.56 8.41 14.05
N MET A 63 -0.57 9.08 13.80
CA MET A 63 -1.03 10.21 14.63
C MET A 63 -1.44 9.75 16.04
N ARG A 64 -1.94 8.52 16.18
CA ARG A 64 -2.50 8.01 17.44
C ARG A 64 -1.60 7.01 18.16
N PHE A 65 -0.77 6.29 17.41
CA PHE A 65 0.09 5.21 17.91
C PHE A 65 1.56 5.51 17.59
N ILE A 66 2.42 5.32 18.60
CA ILE A 66 3.89 5.44 18.43
C ILE A 66 4.42 4.36 17.48
N ARG A 67 3.81 3.16 17.52
CA ARG A 67 4.20 1.98 16.74
C ARG A 67 3.02 1.44 15.92
N PRO A 68 2.62 2.14 14.85
CA PRO A 68 1.47 1.77 14.03
C PRO A 68 1.64 0.42 13.30
N GLU A 69 2.87 -0.08 13.16
CA GLU A 69 3.18 -1.41 12.63
C GLU A 69 2.74 -2.57 13.53
N LEU A 70 2.55 -2.31 14.82
CA LEU A 70 2.03 -3.30 15.77
C LEU A 70 0.50 -3.30 15.85
N PHE A 71 -0.17 -2.34 15.22
CA PHE A 71 -1.62 -2.24 15.28
C PHE A 71 -2.28 -3.42 14.55
N HIS A 72 -3.05 -4.20 15.31
CA HIS A 72 -3.86 -5.29 14.78
C HIS A 72 -5.33 -4.98 15.04
N PRO A 73 -6.14 -4.70 14.01
CA PRO A 73 -7.54 -4.38 14.21
C PRO A 73 -8.28 -5.62 14.70
N ASP A 74 -9.01 -5.48 15.80
CA ASP A 74 -9.90 -6.53 16.29
C ASP A 74 -11.25 -6.48 15.56
N ARG A 75 -12.12 -7.46 15.83
CA ARG A 75 -13.46 -7.50 15.20
C ARG A 75 -14.31 -6.28 15.54
N ARG A 76 -14.15 -5.72 16.74
CA ARG A 76 -14.97 -4.59 17.20
C ARG A 76 -14.60 -3.33 16.43
N PHE A 77 -13.32 -3.01 16.38
CA PHE A 77 -12.76 -1.92 15.58
C PHE A 77 -13.22 -2.03 14.12
N LEU A 78 -13.06 -3.21 13.50
CA LEU A 78 -13.45 -3.45 12.11
C LEU A 78 -14.95 -3.19 11.87
N ASN A 79 -15.81 -3.61 12.79
CA ASN A 79 -17.25 -3.33 12.72
C ASN A 79 -17.55 -1.84 12.86
N ASP A 80 -16.93 -1.17 13.82
CA ASP A 80 -17.16 0.26 14.10
C ASP A 80 -16.73 1.13 12.90
N VAL A 81 -15.61 0.78 12.26
CA VAL A 81 -15.14 1.49 11.05
C VAL A 81 -15.82 1.01 9.76
N GLY A 82 -16.57 -0.09 9.82
CA GLY A 82 -17.27 -0.67 8.67
C GLY A 82 -16.35 -1.29 7.62
N MET A 83 -15.24 -1.91 8.05
CA MET A 83 -14.28 -2.56 7.17
C MET A 83 -14.20 -4.06 7.47
N THR A 84 -13.98 -4.87 6.44
CA THR A 84 -13.55 -6.26 6.65
C THR A 84 -12.06 -6.32 6.95
N GLN A 85 -11.60 -7.41 7.56
CA GLN A 85 -10.18 -7.59 7.85
C GLN A 85 -9.33 -7.59 6.57
N VAL A 86 -9.83 -8.22 5.50
CA VAL A 86 -9.17 -8.20 4.19
C VAL A 86 -9.08 -6.76 3.66
N ARG A 87 -10.19 -6.00 3.69
CA ARG A 87 -10.23 -4.61 3.23
C ARG A 87 -9.22 -3.73 3.99
N PHE A 88 -9.17 -3.85 5.31
CA PHE A 88 -8.21 -3.12 6.15
C PHE A 88 -6.77 -3.35 5.68
N TRP A 89 -6.39 -4.61 5.51
CA TRP A 89 -5.01 -4.94 5.14
C TRP A 89 -4.64 -4.55 3.71
N ARG A 90 -5.58 -4.59 2.75
CA ARG A 90 -5.36 -4.07 1.40
C ARG A 90 -5.09 -2.57 1.42
N VAL A 91 -5.85 -1.81 2.22
CA VAL A 91 -5.61 -0.37 2.40
C VAL A 91 -4.29 -0.12 3.13
N TYR A 92 -4.00 -0.86 4.20
CA TYR A 92 -2.76 -0.72 4.97
C TYR A 92 -1.51 -0.97 4.12
N ARG A 93 -1.57 -1.91 3.17
CA ARG A 93 -0.46 -2.19 2.24
C ARG A 93 -0.37 -1.25 1.04
N GLY A 94 -1.31 -0.31 0.88
CA GLY A 94 -1.32 0.63 -0.26
C GLY A 94 -2.00 0.08 -1.51
N GLU A 95 -2.44 -1.18 -1.52
CA GLU A 95 -3.06 -1.82 -2.70
C GLU A 95 -4.35 -1.13 -3.15
N THR A 96 -5.06 -0.50 -2.22
CA THR A 96 -6.31 0.21 -2.50
C THR A 96 -6.41 1.48 -1.67
N PRO A 97 -6.99 2.57 -2.21
CA PRO A 97 -7.16 3.80 -1.45
C PRO A 97 -8.20 3.64 -0.32
N LEU A 98 -7.99 4.36 0.76
CA LEU A 98 -8.97 4.56 1.83
C LEU A 98 -10.07 5.49 1.33
N SER A 99 -11.34 5.10 1.49
CA SER A 99 -12.47 5.96 1.12
C SER A 99 -12.73 7.05 2.16
N THR A 100 -13.39 8.14 1.76
CA THR A 100 -13.76 9.23 2.69
C THR A 100 -14.63 8.75 3.85
N LYS A 101 -15.55 7.81 3.61
CA LYS A 101 -16.41 7.24 4.66
C LYS A 101 -15.61 6.41 5.67
N GLU A 102 -14.70 5.56 5.20
CA GLU A 102 -13.80 4.79 6.06
C GLU A 102 -12.89 5.75 6.86
N TYR A 103 -12.34 6.78 6.21
CA TYR A 103 -11.52 7.80 6.85
C TYR A 103 -12.23 8.50 8.02
N ILE A 104 -13.44 9.01 7.81
CA ILE A 104 -14.21 9.71 8.86
C ILE A 104 -14.48 8.78 10.05
N LYS A 105 -14.85 7.52 9.77
CA LYS A 105 -15.13 6.54 10.83
C LYS A 105 -13.87 6.17 11.62
N ILE A 106 -12.75 5.96 10.95
CA ILE A 106 -11.48 5.65 11.61
C ILE A 106 -11.04 6.85 12.47
N ALA A 107 -11.18 8.08 11.97
CA ALA A 107 -10.86 9.28 12.73
C ALA A 107 -11.71 9.37 14.00
N SER A 108 -13.01 9.11 13.88
CA SER A 108 -13.94 9.07 15.00
C SER A 108 -13.56 8.00 16.05
N VAL A 109 -13.32 6.76 15.61
CA VAL A 109 -12.97 5.64 16.53
C VAL A 109 -11.61 5.83 17.19
N LEU A 110 -10.64 6.45 16.50
CA LEU A 110 -9.31 6.73 17.04
C LEU A 110 -9.24 8.05 17.81
N GLU A 111 -10.36 8.76 17.95
CA GLU A 111 -10.47 10.09 18.58
C GLU A 111 -9.50 11.12 17.99
N ILE A 112 -9.24 11.01 16.68
CA ILE A 112 -8.44 11.97 15.94
C ILE A 112 -9.38 13.09 15.48
N SER A 113 -9.13 14.32 15.94
CA SER A 113 -9.88 15.49 15.46
C SER A 113 -9.77 15.56 13.93
N LEU A 114 -10.92 15.64 13.25
CA LEU A 114 -10.98 15.76 11.80
C LEU A 114 -10.24 17.01 11.31
N GLU A 115 -10.27 18.10 12.09
CA GLU A 115 -9.52 19.33 11.83
C GLU A 115 -8.02 19.05 11.91
N LYS A 116 -7.53 18.42 12.98
CA LYS A 116 -6.10 18.05 13.11
C LYS A 116 -5.65 17.10 12.00
N ALA A 117 -6.49 16.15 11.61
CA ALA A 117 -6.20 15.22 10.52
C ALA A 117 -6.18 15.92 9.15
N PHE A 118 -7.04 16.92 8.96
CA PHE A 118 -7.07 17.77 7.76
C PHE A 118 -5.90 18.75 7.73
N GLU A 119 -5.59 19.42 8.84
CA GLU A 119 -4.44 20.35 8.98
C GLU A 119 -3.11 19.63 8.81
N ALA A 120 -2.91 18.47 9.45
CA ALA A 120 -1.71 17.67 9.24
C ALA A 120 -1.51 17.29 7.77
N ARG A 121 -2.61 17.07 7.05
CA ARG A 121 -2.58 16.83 5.60
C ARG A 121 -2.27 18.10 4.81
N GLN A 122 -2.87 19.24 5.15
CA GLN A 122 -2.59 20.52 4.51
C GLN A 122 -1.13 20.93 4.71
N LEU A 123 -0.63 20.92 5.96
CA LEU A 123 0.75 21.26 6.30
C LEU A 123 1.76 20.42 5.49
N LYS A 124 1.54 19.10 5.38
CA LYS A 124 2.40 18.23 4.57
C LYS A 124 2.33 18.48 3.07
N LEU A 125 1.19 18.96 2.54
CA LEU A 125 1.09 19.37 1.13
C LEU A 125 1.91 20.63 0.84
N PHE A 126 2.13 21.49 1.83
CA PHE A 126 2.96 22.70 1.68
C PHE A 126 4.45 22.45 1.93
N ASP A 127 4.81 21.45 2.75
CA ASP A 127 6.21 21.04 2.94
C ASP A 127 6.78 20.27 1.73
N ASP A 128 5.96 19.44 1.05
CA ASP A 128 6.40 18.75 -0.19
C ASP A 128 6.64 19.72 -1.37
N ASN A 129 6.21 20.98 -1.28
CA ASN A 129 6.40 22.01 -2.30
C ASN A 129 7.65 22.90 -2.04
N LYS A 130 8.52 22.53 -1.09
CA LYS A 130 9.75 23.27 -0.75
C LYS A 130 11.04 22.53 -1.13
N GLU A 131 11.00 21.70 -2.16
CA GLU A 131 12.21 21.21 -2.83
C GLU A 131 12.38 21.97 -4.16
N GLU A 132 13.11 23.09 -4.10
CA GLU A 132 13.87 23.68 -5.21
C GLU A 132 15.36 23.41 -4.98
#